data_AF-A0A930RLY4-F1
#
_entry.id   AF-A0A930RLY4-F1
#
_cell.length_a   1.000
_cell.length_b   1.000
_cell.length_c   1.000
_cell.angle_alpha   90.00
_cell.angle_beta   90.00
_cell.angle_gamma   90.00
#
_symmetry.space_group_name_H-M   'P 1'
#
loop_
_entity.id
_entity.type
_entity.pdbx_description
1 polymer ?
#
loop_
_entity_poly.entity_id
_entity_poly.type
_entity_poly.pdbx_seq_one_letter_code
_entity_poly.pdbx_strand_id
1 'polypeptide(L)'
;MKIMMISNGKKKFLLAAALVGFSAAALAPTNVVNADEIYYENQYGANQNYLRYEAVDGQLKSAEVVNNRTFDELAYEASDNSYVKVDNGGSVTFTAKEGADGLTMRYSIPDGKEGDVTIYVNGEPMRTFHLDSSSAYQYVDGSNVYDTKATDHSHARFSFDEVHGFFGKHVNPGDTVTIENKGVELALDFVELENVPAPIPQPENSISITDSAYGAKDGQDSTVAFEKALKAAIEQKKTLYIPVGEFKINKKIDFTADGLTITGAGMWYSKLNFTTNENGKGGFEIGHDSNRLTFSNFAMTSALTSRYDYLKDKAQYKAFAGSFGKDSRIDHMWIEHFECGAWIGDYASIGMRYTDHLVIENSRIRNNLADGVNFTQGTRNSVVRNSNIRNNGDDSLATFSSSIHTKEYAENNSFEHNTIELGWRAGGVGIFGGKNHKVTNNLIKDSRGGAGIRVSTVFANEGFGLGFDDNNEILIKDNMIVNSGTTNDFYWPHSKPRSNIDFEETFGPIKGITVQNNVFVNPVYTDEAITHADVELDGKINIINSNVQGNTSSDPYKVDASMSHSVENGKEVYNFTYGNQPTFLPENSTAFERDYNYRGEREVDGHIIRLWEHK
;
A
#
# COMPACT_ATOMS: atom_id res chain seq x y z
N MET A 1 33.58 -56.10 21.71
CA MET A 1 34.12 -56.05 20.34
C MET A 1 33.96 -54.61 19.85
N LYS A 2 35.09 -53.90 19.70
CA LYS A 2 35.35 -52.59 19.04
C LYS A 2 34.32 -51.44 19.24
N ILE A 3 34.56 -50.52 20.17
CA ILE A 3 35.40 -49.29 20.16
C ILE A 3 34.52 -48.04 20.03
N MET A 4 34.62 -47.25 21.10
CA MET A 4 34.15 -45.90 21.36
C MET A 4 34.87 -44.87 20.48
N MET A 5 34.22 -43.76 20.07
CA MET A 5 34.80 -42.41 20.19
C MET A 5 33.84 -41.29 19.76
N ILE A 6 33.89 -40.24 20.57
CA ILE A 6 33.27 -38.90 20.49
C ILE A 6 34.08 -38.02 19.53
N SER A 7 33.46 -37.08 18.81
CA SER A 7 34.07 -35.73 18.63
C SER A 7 33.10 -34.66 18.13
N ASN A 8 33.02 -33.56 18.87
CA ASN A 8 32.66 -32.21 18.41
C ASN A 8 33.53 -31.74 17.23
N GLY A 9 33.00 -30.85 16.39
CA GLY A 9 33.82 -30.15 15.40
C GLY A 9 33.11 -29.07 14.59
N LYS A 10 33.22 -27.82 15.06
CA LYS A 10 33.03 -26.57 14.30
C LYS A 10 33.74 -26.66 12.94
N LYS A 11 33.10 -26.24 11.85
CA LYS A 11 33.80 -25.93 10.58
C LYS A 11 33.61 -24.47 10.19
N LYS A 12 34.74 -23.77 10.22
CA LYS A 12 35.00 -22.45 9.64
C LYS A 12 34.88 -22.54 8.12
N PHE A 13 34.22 -21.57 7.48
CA PHE A 13 34.37 -21.34 6.05
C PHE A 13 35.67 -20.57 5.80
N LEU A 14 36.54 -21.17 4.98
CA LEU A 14 37.81 -20.60 4.55
C LEU A 14 37.61 -19.90 3.20
N LEU A 15 38.05 -18.65 3.17
CA LEU A 15 38.26 -17.82 1.99
C LEU A 15 39.32 -18.49 1.09
N ALA A 16 39.02 -18.66 -0.20
CA ALA A 16 40.01 -19.02 -1.21
C ALA A 16 39.86 -18.11 -2.43
N ALA A 17 40.81 -17.19 -2.58
CA ALA A 17 41.02 -16.41 -3.78
C ALA A 17 41.79 -17.26 -4.82
N ALA A 18 41.33 -17.24 -6.07
CA ALA A 18 42.12 -17.67 -7.21
C ALA A 18 41.92 -16.67 -8.36
N LEU A 19 42.97 -15.88 -8.63
CA LEU A 19 43.14 -15.10 -9.84
C LEU A 19 43.39 -16.04 -11.02
N VAL A 20 42.58 -15.95 -12.08
CA VAL A 20 43.01 -16.29 -13.44
C VAL A 20 42.49 -15.21 -14.37
N GLY A 21 43.43 -14.47 -14.97
CA GLY A 21 43.13 -13.44 -15.95
C GLY A 21 42.85 -14.04 -17.32
N PHE A 22 41.81 -13.52 -17.98
CA PHE A 22 41.69 -13.49 -19.43
C PHE A 22 41.15 -12.11 -19.84
N SER A 23 41.88 -11.46 -20.73
CA SER A 23 41.60 -10.14 -21.26
C SER A 23 40.67 -10.19 -22.46
N ALA A 24 39.67 -9.30 -22.44
CA ALA A 24 39.04 -8.57 -23.54
C ALA A 24 38.26 -9.34 -24.63
N ALA A 25 36.95 -9.41 -24.42
CA ALA A 25 35.99 -8.93 -25.41
C ALA A 25 34.87 -8.21 -24.66
N ALA A 26 34.74 -6.90 -24.88
CA ALA A 26 33.66 -6.08 -24.33
C ALA A 26 32.35 -6.46 -25.02
N LEU A 27 31.63 -7.43 -24.46
CA LEU A 27 30.21 -7.61 -24.67
C LEU A 27 29.52 -6.78 -23.60
N ALA A 28 28.85 -5.70 -24.02
CA ALA A 28 27.88 -5.05 -23.16
C ALA A 28 26.88 -6.12 -22.70
N PRO A 29 26.61 -6.27 -21.39
CA PRO A 29 25.52 -7.13 -20.96
C PRO A 29 24.25 -6.52 -21.55
N THR A 30 23.67 -7.22 -22.52
CA THR A 30 22.27 -7.06 -22.86
C THR A 30 21.53 -7.62 -21.66
N ASN A 31 21.15 -6.75 -20.73
CA ASN A 31 20.23 -7.10 -19.64
C ASN A 31 18.87 -7.41 -20.27
N VAL A 32 18.72 -8.62 -20.80
CA VAL A 32 17.43 -9.28 -20.83
C VAL A 32 17.10 -9.47 -19.36
N VAL A 33 16.21 -8.64 -18.84
CA VAL A 33 15.75 -8.71 -17.45
C VAL A 33 15.01 -10.05 -17.30
N ASN A 34 15.74 -11.10 -16.94
CA ASN A 34 15.12 -12.25 -16.33
C ASN A 34 14.46 -11.72 -15.06
N ALA A 35 13.18 -12.03 -14.86
CA ALA A 35 12.59 -11.89 -13.54
C ALA A 35 13.50 -12.61 -12.57
N ASP A 36 14.20 -11.88 -11.71
CA ASP A 36 14.74 -12.48 -10.49
C ASP A 36 13.54 -13.20 -9.86
N GLU A 37 13.63 -14.53 -9.69
CA GLU A 37 12.55 -15.33 -9.10
C GLU A 37 12.34 -14.83 -7.66
N ILE A 38 11.39 -13.91 -7.47
CA ILE A 38 10.95 -13.51 -6.13
C ILE A 38 10.34 -14.77 -5.51
N TYR A 39 10.95 -15.24 -4.42
CA TYR A 39 10.35 -16.29 -3.61
C TYR A 39 9.22 -15.67 -2.79
N TYR A 40 7.96 -16.03 -3.09
CA TYR A 40 6.81 -15.58 -2.32
C TYR A 40 6.58 -16.48 -1.11
N GLU A 41 6.57 -15.90 0.09
CA GLU A 41 6.32 -16.66 1.33
C GLU A 41 4.84 -17.02 1.48
N ASN A 42 3.96 -16.16 0.96
CA ASN A 42 2.51 -16.31 1.03
C ASN A 42 1.92 -16.59 -0.37
N GLN A 43 0.79 -17.30 -0.41
CA GLN A 43 0.04 -17.51 -1.65
C GLN A 43 -0.50 -16.19 -2.23
N TYR A 44 -0.92 -15.28 -1.35
CA TYR A 44 -1.48 -13.98 -1.68
C TYR A 44 -0.69 -12.86 -1.03
N GLY A 45 -0.61 -11.71 -1.70
CA GLY A 45 0.01 -10.51 -1.15
C GLY A 45 1.52 -10.45 -1.38
N ALA A 46 2.09 -9.31 -1.00
CA ALA A 46 3.52 -9.08 -1.05
C ALA A 46 4.21 -9.68 0.17
N ASN A 47 5.48 -10.04 0.01
CA ASN A 47 6.37 -10.31 1.13
C ASN A 47 6.61 -8.99 1.87
N GLN A 48 6.17 -8.92 3.12
CA GLN A 48 6.39 -7.75 3.97
C GLN A 48 7.62 -7.98 4.85
N ASN A 49 8.51 -6.99 4.93
CA ASN A 49 9.67 -7.03 5.83
C ASN A 49 9.34 -6.54 7.25
N TYR A 50 8.08 -6.28 7.52
CA TYR A 50 7.57 -5.81 8.80
C TYR A 50 6.46 -6.73 9.30
N LEU A 51 6.28 -6.75 10.61
CA LEU A 51 5.14 -7.40 11.24
C LEU A 51 4.16 -6.36 11.76
N ARG A 52 2.87 -6.52 11.42
CA ARG A 52 1.78 -5.67 11.91
C ARG A 52 1.29 -6.11 13.29
N TYR A 53 0.96 -5.12 14.11
CA TYR A 53 0.30 -5.25 15.41
C TYR A 53 -0.92 -4.32 15.39
N GLU A 54 -2.11 -4.90 15.26
CA GLU A 54 -3.38 -4.16 15.32
C GLU A 54 -3.54 -3.56 16.72
N ALA A 55 -3.89 -2.28 16.81
CA ALA A 55 -3.97 -1.58 18.10
C ALA A 55 -5.01 -2.21 19.03
N VAL A 56 -6.07 -2.77 18.45
CA VAL A 56 -7.15 -3.48 19.17
C VAL A 56 -6.65 -4.75 19.87
N ASP A 57 -5.48 -5.26 19.50
CA ASP A 57 -4.81 -6.40 20.14
C ASP A 57 -3.83 -5.98 21.26
N GLY A 58 -3.62 -4.66 21.43
CA GLY A 58 -2.71 -4.11 22.42
C GLY A 58 -3.28 -4.11 23.85
N GLN A 59 -2.38 -3.99 24.83
CA GLN A 59 -2.76 -3.69 26.20
C GLN A 59 -3.09 -2.20 26.33
N LEU A 60 -4.32 -1.91 26.77
CA LEU A 60 -4.86 -0.55 26.79
C LEU A 60 -4.73 0.08 28.18
N LYS A 61 -4.45 1.39 28.21
CA LYS A 61 -4.50 2.22 29.41
C LYS A 61 -5.14 3.55 29.04
N SER A 62 -6.24 3.92 29.70
CA SER A 62 -7.02 5.13 29.37
C SER A 62 -7.27 5.24 27.86
N ALA A 63 -7.77 4.15 27.29
CA ALA A 63 -8.02 3.99 25.87
C ALA A 63 -9.13 2.95 25.68
N GLU A 64 -9.87 3.06 24.58
CA GLU A 64 -10.99 2.17 24.27
C GLU A 64 -10.99 1.73 22.80
N VAL A 65 -11.46 0.51 22.55
CA VAL A 65 -11.65 0.01 21.18
C VAL A 65 -12.92 0.62 20.60
N VAL A 66 -12.81 1.18 19.39
CA VAL A 66 -13.93 1.65 18.59
C VAL A 66 -14.07 0.72 17.39
N ASN A 67 -15.25 0.11 17.22
CA ASN A 67 -15.60 -0.68 16.05
C ASN A 67 -16.89 -0.12 15.44
N ASN A 68 -16.86 0.27 14.17
CA ASN A 68 -18.04 0.78 13.48
C ASN A 68 -17.91 0.61 11.96
N ARG A 69 -18.99 0.15 11.32
CA ARG A 69 -19.07 -0.06 9.85
C ARG A 69 -19.93 0.99 9.15
N THR A 70 -20.45 1.96 9.89
CA THR A 70 -21.24 3.06 9.31
C THR A 70 -20.34 3.89 8.41
N PHE A 71 -20.80 4.13 7.17
CA PHE A 71 -20.00 4.66 6.06
C PHE A 71 -19.20 5.96 6.38
N ASP A 72 -19.76 6.85 7.19
CA ASP A 72 -19.15 8.16 7.52
C ASP A 72 -18.50 8.21 8.91
N GLU A 73 -18.40 7.07 9.59
CA GLU A 73 -17.68 6.97 10.86
C GLU A 73 -16.20 6.69 10.60
N LEU A 74 -15.31 7.28 11.41
CA LEU A 74 -13.85 7.14 11.23
C LEU A 74 -13.41 5.66 11.16
N ALA A 75 -14.02 4.81 11.98
CA ALA A 75 -13.72 3.39 11.99
C ALA A 75 -13.97 2.71 10.63
N TYR A 76 -14.78 3.28 9.72
CA TYR A 76 -14.97 2.75 8.37
C TYR A 76 -13.65 2.68 7.58
N GLU A 77 -12.73 3.62 7.80
CA GLU A 77 -11.42 3.71 7.13
C GLU A 77 -10.27 3.03 7.90
N ALA A 78 -10.56 2.45 9.06
CA ALA A 78 -9.59 1.70 9.88
C ALA A 78 -9.49 0.23 9.44
N SER A 79 -8.36 -0.42 9.75
CA SER A 79 -8.16 -1.85 9.51
C SER A 79 -9.28 -2.65 10.19
N ASP A 80 -9.93 -3.55 9.44
CA ASP A 80 -11.04 -4.36 9.94
C ASP A 80 -12.17 -3.56 10.62
N ASN A 81 -12.35 -2.32 10.19
CA ASN A 81 -13.32 -1.37 10.72
C ASN A 81 -13.15 -1.02 12.21
N SER A 82 -11.92 -1.10 12.73
CA SER A 82 -11.65 -0.94 14.15
C SER A 82 -10.38 -0.17 14.43
N TYR A 83 -10.37 0.66 15.47
CA TYR A 83 -9.17 1.33 15.97
C TYR A 83 -9.25 1.48 17.49
N VAL A 84 -8.17 1.94 18.12
CA VAL A 84 -8.17 2.32 19.54
C VAL A 84 -8.21 3.83 19.66
N LYS A 85 -9.25 4.37 20.31
CA LYS A 85 -9.27 5.75 20.77
C LYS A 85 -8.41 5.86 22.03
N VAL A 86 -7.31 6.61 21.96
CA VAL A 86 -6.35 6.79 23.06
C VAL A 86 -6.54 8.18 23.64
N ASP A 87 -6.94 8.27 24.91
CA ASP A 87 -7.07 9.55 25.59
C ASP A 87 -5.71 10.23 25.79
N ASN A 88 -5.71 11.53 26.07
CA ASN A 88 -4.48 12.22 26.45
C ASN A 88 -3.86 11.60 27.72
N GLY A 89 -2.60 11.16 27.62
CA GLY A 89 -1.90 10.41 28.68
C GLY A 89 -2.29 8.92 28.75
N GLY A 90 -3.15 8.46 27.85
CA GLY A 90 -3.40 7.04 27.59
C GLY A 90 -2.33 6.40 26.71
N SER A 91 -2.38 5.08 26.61
CA SER A 91 -1.41 4.33 25.82
C SER A 91 -1.93 2.99 25.31
N VAL A 92 -1.27 2.49 24.27
CA VAL A 92 -1.40 1.12 23.76
C VAL A 92 -0.04 0.44 23.81
N THR A 93 0.04 -0.74 24.42
CA THR A 93 1.28 -1.51 24.59
C THR A 93 1.23 -2.83 23.86
N PHE A 94 2.27 -3.13 23.09
CA PHE A 94 2.46 -4.37 22.36
C PHE A 94 3.68 -5.13 22.92
N THR A 95 3.70 -6.45 22.74
CA THR A 95 4.92 -7.26 22.92
C THR A 95 5.48 -7.61 21.56
N ALA A 96 6.72 -7.21 21.29
CA ALA A 96 7.38 -7.50 20.03
C ALA A 96 7.55 -9.02 19.84
N LYS A 97 7.05 -9.55 18.73
CA LYS A 97 7.18 -10.97 18.35
C LYS A 97 8.52 -11.26 17.68
N GLU A 98 9.10 -10.25 17.03
CA GLU A 98 10.35 -10.32 16.28
C GLU A 98 11.24 -9.12 16.62
N GLY A 99 12.50 -9.15 16.17
CA GLY A 99 13.41 -8.01 16.32
C GLY A 99 13.00 -6.83 15.44
N ALA A 100 13.20 -5.60 15.91
CA ALA A 100 12.85 -4.40 15.16
C ALA A 100 13.75 -3.20 15.48
N ASP A 101 14.03 -2.38 14.47
CA ASP A 101 14.77 -1.11 14.58
C ASP A 101 13.89 0.09 14.23
N GLY A 102 12.87 -0.12 13.39
CA GLY A 102 11.94 0.89 12.92
C GLY A 102 10.50 0.57 13.31
N LEU A 103 9.70 1.63 13.41
CA LEU A 103 8.26 1.58 13.59
C LEU A 103 7.60 2.46 12.52
N THR A 104 6.51 1.95 11.96
CA THR A 104 5.49 2.73 11.25
C THR A 104 4.21 2.68 12.07
N MET A 105 3.56 3.82 12.26
CA MET A 105 2.29 3.92 12.98
C MET A 105 1.24 4.51 12.05
N ARG A 106 0.11 3.81 11.87
CA ARG A 106 -1.06 4.35 11.19
C ARG A 106 -2.00 4.95 12.23
N TYR A 107 -2.36 6.21 12.04
CA TYR A 107 -3.09 7.01 13.02
C TYR A 107 -4.07 7.97 12.37
N SER A 108 -5.02 8.46 13.15
CA SER A 108 -5.85 9.62 12.81
C SER A 108 -5.94 10.55 14.02
N ILE A 109 -5.89 11.85 13.75
CA ILE A 109 -6.15 12.93 14.71
C ILE A 109 -7.09 13.92 14.02
N PRO A 110 -7.90 14.71 14.75
CA PRO A 110 -8.87 15.60 14.11
C PRO A 110 -8.24 16.56 13.09
N ASP A 111 -8.96 16.86 12.02
CA ASP A 111 -8.50 17.76 10.96
C ASP A 111 -8.04 19.14 11.49
N GLY A 112 -6.93 19.64 10.96
CA GLY A 112 -6.25 20.86 11.37
C GLY A 112 -5.62 20.80 12.76
N LYS A 113 -5.38 19.60 13.31
CA LYS A 113 -4.72 19.41 14.61
C LYS A 113 -3.31 18.83 14.46
N GLU A 114 -2.57 19.03 15.52
CA GLU A 114 -1.25 18.46 15.75
C GLU A 114 -1.25 17.81 17.13
N GLY A 115 -0.37 16.84 17.34
CA GLY A 115 -0.18 16.19 18.62
C GLY A 115 1.12 15.43 18.66
N ASP A 116 1.40 14.80 19.80
CA ASP A 116 2.61 14.02 19.99
C ASP A 116 2.27 12.61 20.45
N VAL A 117 3.07 11.64 20.03
CA VAL A 117 3.13 10.33 20.70
C VAL A 117 4.56 10.05 21.12
N THR A 118 4.74 9.57 22.35
CA THR A 118 6.03 9.10 22.82
C THR A 118 6.05 7.58 22.81
N ILE A 119 7.06 7.03 22.16
CA ILE A 119 7.32 5.60 22.09
C ILE A 119 8.21 5.20 23.25
N TYR A 120 7.81 4.17 23.97
CA TYR A 120 8.61 3.56 25.02
C TYR A 120 8.96 2.13 24.67
N VAL A 121 10.18 1.70 24.99
CA VAL A 121 10.60 0.30 24.90
C VAL A 121 10.97 -0.18 26.29
N ASN A 122 10.27 -1.20 26.80
CA ASN A 122 10.40 -1.69 28.18
C ASN A 122 10.26 -0.58 29.24
N GLY A 123 9.39 0.41 28.97
CA GLY A 123 9.16 1.56 29.86
C GLY A 123 10.19 2.70 29.74
N GLU A 124 11.25 2.55 28.93
CA GLU A 124 12.21 3.61 28.66
C GLU A 124 11.77 4.46 27.46
N PRO A 125 11.73 5.81 27.56
CA PRO A 125 11.34 6.67 26.44
C PRO A 125 12.39 6.62 25.33
N MET A 126 11.95 6.37 24.11
CA MET A 126 12.82 6.22 22.95
C MET A 126 12.74 7.42 22.01
N ARG A 127 11.55 7.68 21.46
CA ARG A 127 11.32 8.71 20.46
C ARG A 127 9.95 9.33 20.63
N THR A 128 9.85 10.63 20.42
CA THR A 128 8.56 11.30 20.21
C THR A 128 8.35 11.51 18.72
N PHE A 129 7.19 11.10 18.23
CA PHE A 129 6.72 11.45 16.89
C PHE A 129 5.75 12.62 17.00
N HIS A 130 6.02 13.66 16.22
CA HIS A 130 5.07 14.73 15.96
C HIS A 130 4.06 14.21 14.95
N LEU A 131 2.78 14.37 15.27
CA LEU A 131 1.63 14.01 14.46
C LEU A 131 0.97 15.29 13.95
N ASP A 132 0.57 15.28 12.69
CA ASP A 132 -0.22 16.34 12.09
C ASP A 132 -1.20 15.74 11.09
N SER A 133 -2.29 16.44 10.81
CA SER A 133 -3.28 16.00 9.83
C SER A 133 -3.09 16.64 8.45
N SER A 134 -1.94 17.26 8.16
CA SER A 134 -1.79 18.16 7.00
C SER A 134 -1.83 17.42 5.66
N SER A 135 -1.37 16.17 5.62
CA SER A 135 -1.44 15.28 4.46
C SER A 135 -2.69 14.40 4.42
N ALA A 136 -3.50 14.44 5.49
CA ALA A 136 -4.76 13.71 5.62
C ALA A 136 -5.96 14.59 5.26
N TYR A 137 -7.15 13.99 5.36
CA TYR A 137 -8.46 14.60 5.13
C TYR A 137 -8.69 15.15 3.73
N GLN A 138 -9.61 14.51 3.02
CA GLN A 138 -10.18 14.97 1.78
C GLN A 138 -11.71 14.93 1.90
N TYR A 139 -12.40 15.79 1.17
CA TYR A 139 -13.84 15.96 1.24
C TYR A 139 -14.45 15.64 -0.12
N VAL A 140 -15.15 14.51 -0.20
CA VAL A 140 -15.73 13.99 -1.44
C VAL A 140 -17.15 14.51 -1.62
N ASP A 141 -17.44 15.14 -2.76
CA ASP A 141 -18.79 15.56 -3.16
C ASP A 141 -19.03 15.13 -4.62
N GLY A 142 -19.75 14.02 -4.80
CA GLY A 142 -19.94 13.38 -6.10
C GLY A 142 -18.61 12.94 -6.72
N SER A 143 -18.33 13.43 -7.92
CA SER A 143 -17.10 13.11 -8.66
C SER A 143 -15.88 13.92 -8.22
N ASN A 144 -16.05 14.95 -7.38
CA ASN A 144 -14.98 15.88 -7.03
C ASN A 144 -14.47 15.62 -5.62
N VAL A 145 -13.18 15.87 -5.42
CA VAL A 145 -12.52 15.80 -4.12
C VAL A 145 -11.91 17.16 -3.79
N TYR A 146 -12.15 17.63 -2.57
CA TYR A 146 -11.69 18.92 -2.08
C TYR A 146 -10.79 18.75 -0.87
N ASP A 147 -9.82 19.65 -0.71
CA ASP A 147 -8.95 19.76 0.46
C ASP A 147 -9.61 20.51 1.63
N THR A 148 -10.85 20.97 1.45
CA THR A 148 -11.70 21.52 2.51
C THR A 148 -13.16 21.12 2.26
N LYS A 149 -13.97 21.08 3.32
CA LYS A 149 -15.40 20.76 3.20
C LYS A 149 -16.11 21.75 2.25
N ALA A 150 -16.52 21.27 1.08
CA ALA A 150 -17.13 22.11 0.05
C ALA A 150 -18.63 22.33 0.27
N THR A 151 -19.36 21.29 0.71
CA THR A 151 -20.81 21.35 0.97
C THR A 151 -21.20 20.51 2.19
N ASP A 152 -22.45 20.62 2.65
CA ASP A 152 -22.99 19.78 3.72
C ASP A 152 -23.16 18.30 3.34
N HIS A 153 -23.12 17.98 2.04
CA HIS A 153 -23.13 16.60 1.53
C HIS A 153 -21.72 16.02 1.37
N SER A 154 -20.67 16.81 1.63
CA SER A 154 -19.30 16.30 1.48
C SER A 154 -18.98 15.24 2.54
N HIS A 155 -18.44 14.12 2.09
CA HIS A 155 -17.98 13.02 2.93
C HIS A 155 -16.49 13.18 3.23
N ALA A 156 -16.11 13.24 4.52
CA ALA A 156 -14.71 13.27 4.93
C ALA A 156 -14.08 11.89 4.74
N ARG A 157 -12.98 11.82 3.99
CA ARG A 157 -12.22 10.60 3.68
C ARG A 157 -10.72 10.87 3.83
N PHE A 158 -9.91 9.84 3.64
CA PHE A 158 -8.47 9.93 3.85
C PHE A 158 -8.14 10.36 5.28
N SER A 159 -8.93 9.89 6.25
CA SER A 159 -8.88 10.40 7.63
C SER A 159 -7.69 9.86 8.43
N PHE A 160 -6.99 8.85 7.92
CA PHE A 160 -5.79 8.26 8.52
C PHE A 160 -4.54 8.59 7.70
N ASP A 161 -3.41 8.68 8.40
CA ASP A 161 -2.08 8.84 7.83
C ASP A 161 -1.06 7.93 8.55
N GLU A 162 0.18 7.90 8.06
CA GLU A 162 1.28 7.13 8.65
C GLU A 162 2.45 8.03 9.06
N VAL A 163 3.07 7.71 10.19
CA VAL A 163 4.38 8.25 10.58
C VAL A 163 5.34 7.11 10.84
N HIS A 164 6.62 7.30 10.47
CA HIS A 164 7.63 6.26 10.64
C HIS A 164 8.96 6.80 11.15
N GLY A 165 9.72 5.93 11.83
CA GLY A 165 11.10 6.21 12.19
C GLY A 165 11.75 5.16 13.07
N PHE A 166 13.07 5.27 13.20
CA PHE A 166 13.85 4.42 14.10
C PHE A 166 13.51 4.66 15.57
N PHE A 167 13.53 3.58 16.37
CA PHE A 167 13.48 3.66 17.84
C PHE A 167 14.75 4.30 18.43
N GLY A 168 15.89 4.17 17.75
CA GLY A 168 17.22 4.54 18.27
C GLY A 168 17.93 3.43 19.04
N LYS A 169 17.25 2.30 19.30
CA LYS A 169 17.79 1.06 19.84
C LYS A 169 17.05 -0.13 19.24
N HIS A 170 17.74 -1.25 19.06
CA HIS A 170 17.11 -2.50 18.64
C HIS A 170 16.14 -3.02 19.69
N VAL A 171 14.91 -3.29 19.28
CA VAL A 171 13.86 -3.99 20.03
C VAL A 171 14.04 -5.49 19.79
N ASN A 172 14.07 -6.28 20.86
CA ASN A 172 14.20 -7.72 20.80
C ASN A 172 12.82 -8.40 20.89
N PRO A 173 12.67 -9.63 20.39
CA PRO A 173 11.49 -10.45 20.71
C PRO A 173 11.25 -10.51 22.22
N GLY A 174 10.01 -10.22 22.65
CA GLY A 174 9.59 -10.16 24.05
C GLY A 174 9.67 -8.77 24.69
N ASP A 175 10.37 -7.80 24.08
CA ASP A 175 10.36 -6.42 24.57
C ASP A 175 8.96 -5.80 24.41
N THR A 176 8.57 -4.92 25.32
CA THR A 176 7.32 -4.16 25.21
C THR A 176 7.53 -2.87 24.46
N VAL A 177 6.64 -2.56 23.52
CA VAL A 177 6.61 -1.29 22.78
C VAL A 177 5.31 -0.57 23.15
N THR A 178 5.40 0.61 23.77
CA THR A 178 4.24 1.38 24.20
C THR A 178 4.14 2.68 23.41
N ILE A 179 2.95 2.96 22.86
CA ILE A 179 2.60 4.20 22.19
C ILE A 179 1.80 5.03 23.19
N GLU A 180 2.40 6.08 23.74
CA GLU A 180 1.72 6.97 24.70
C GLU A 180 1.30 8.26 24.03
N ASN A 181 0.02 8.59 24.12
CA ASN A 181 -0.54 9.81 23.54
C ASN A 181 -0.24 11.05 24.41
N LYS A 182 0.22 12.12 23.77
CA LYS A 182 0.51 13.42 24.36
C LYS A 182 -0.21 14.52 23.57
N GLY A 183 -1.40 14.90 24.04
CA GLY A 183 -1.98 16.21 23.72
C GLY A 183 -3.00 16.28 22.59
N VAL A 184 -3.48 15.16 22.04
CA VAL A 184 -4.53 15.16 21.00
C VAL A 184 -5.54 14.01 21.19
N GLU A 185 -6.72 14.07 20.58
CA GLU A 185 -7.56 12.86 20.43
C GLU A 185 -6.92 11.96 19.37
N LEU A 186 -6.43 10.79 19.78
CA LEU A 186 -5.71 9.88 18.91
C LEU A 186 -6.58 8.65 18.60
N ALA A 187 -6.79 8.39 17.31
CA ALA A 187 -7.23 7.10 16.81
C ALA A 187 -6.00 6.33 16.32
N LEU A 188 -5.60 5.30 17.08
CA LEU A 188 -4.49 4.43 16.71
C LEU A 188 -5.05 3.18 16.01
N ASP A 189 -4.68 2.97 14.75
CA ASP A 189 -5.14 1.81 13.95
C ASP A 189 -4.22 0.61 14.20
N PHE A 190 -2.95 0.72 13.80
CA PHE A 190 -1.93 -0.30 14.03
C PHE A 190 -0.51 0.27 14.06
N VAL A 191 0.44 -0.56 14.47
CA VAL A 191 1.87 -0.34 14.26
C VAL A 191 2.49 -1.46 13.45
N GLU A 192 3.46 -1.14 12.61
CA GLU A 192 4.30 -2.09 11.88
C GLU A 192 5.72 -1.99 12.43
N LEU A 193 6.27 -3.11 12.91
CA LEU A 193 7.63 -3.17 13.44
C LEU A 193 8.54 -3.90 12.45
N GLU A 194 9.71 -3.33 12.21
CA GLU A 194 10.62 -3.78 11.15
C GLU A 194 12.06 -3.83 11.61
N ASN A 195 12.73 -4.95 11.32
CA ASN A 195 14.18 -5.07 11.43
C ASN A 195 14.82 -4.45 10.18
N VAL A 196 15.52 -3.32 10.35
CA VAL A 196 15.95 -2.51 9.21
C VAL A 196 17.38 -2.87 8.82
N PRO A 197 17.64 -3.30 7.57
CA PRO A 197 19.00 -3.59 7.12
C PRO A 197 19.92 -2.37 7.23
N ALA A 198 21.23 -2.59 7.39
CA ALA A 198 22.19 -1.49 7.41
C ALA A 198 22.14 -0.65 6.11
N PRO A 199 22.48 0.65 6.17
CA PRO A 199 22.47 1.51 4.99
C PRO A 199 23.33 0.96 3.85
N ILE A 200 22.80 1.02 2.63
CA ILE A 200 23.52 0.64 1.42
C ILE A 200 24.64 1.68 1.19
N PRO A 201 25.90 1.27 1.01
CA PRO A 201 26.99 2.22 0.77
C PRO A 201 26.90 2.81 -0.65
N GLN A 202 27.52 3.98 -0.81
CA GLN A 202 27.69 4.60 -2.13
C GLN A 202 28.35 3.62 -3.12
N PRO A 203 27.74 3.34 -4.30
CA PRO A 203 28.35 2.48 -5.30
C PRO A 203 29.68 3.03 -5.82
N GLU A 204 30.62 2.15 -6.17
CA GLU A 204 31.84 2.56 -6.84
C GLU A 204 31.55 3.30 -8.16
N ASN A 205 32.38 4.28 -8.51
CA ASN A 205 32.22 5.09 -9.74
C ASN A 205 30.85 5.80 -9.89
N SER A 206 30.19 6.13 -8.77
CA SER A 206 28.96 6.92 -8.73
C SER A 206 29.23 8.40 -8.43
N ILE A 207 28.18 9.22 -8.52
CA ILE A 207 28.14 10.61 -8.09
C ILE A 207 27.21 10.71 -6.88
N SER A 208 27.67 11.29 -5.76
CA SER A 208 26.80 11.59 -4.62
C SER A 208 26.29 13.02 -4.70
N ILE A 209 25.00 13.24 -4.38
CA ILE A 209 24.45 14.61 -4.29
C ILE A 209 25.15 15.47 -3.22
N THR A 210 25.82 14.85 -2.25
CA THR A 210 26.58 15.53 -1.19
C THR A 210 28.06 15.73 -1.52
N ASP A 211 28.55 15.25 -2.66
CA ASP A 211 29.94 15.51 -3.06
C ASP A 211 30.17 17.02 -3.06
N SER A 212 31.40 17.45 -2.72
CA SER A 212 31.74 18.88 -2.59
C SER A 212 31.46 19.70 -3.85
N ALA A 213 31.39 19.05 -5.02
CA ALA A 213 31.02 19.67 -6.28
C ALA A 213 29.53 20.04 -6.39
N TYR A 214 28.62 19.39 -5.64
CA TYR A 214 27.16 19.61 -5.69
C TYR A 214 26.63 20.17 -4.37
N GLY A 215 27.07 19.63 -3.23
CA GLY A 215 26.90 20.25 -1.93
C GLY A 215 25.50 20.15 -1.30
N ALA A 216 24.70 19.13 -1.62
CA ALA A 216 23.46 18.85 -0.91
C ALA A 216 23.73 18.63 0.59
N LYS A 217 22.78 18.99 1.44
CA LYS A 217 22.91 18.86 2.89
C LYS A 217 21.61 18.34 3.48
N ASP A 218 21.77 17.45 4.45
CA ASP A 218 20.66 16.89 5.24
C ASP A 218 19.81 18.01 5.88
N GLY A 219 18.49 17.86 5.79
CA GLY A 219 17.46 18.78 6.29
C GLY A 219 17.31 20.10 5.51
N GLN A 220 18.09 20.33 4.45
CA GLN A 220 18.15 21.60 3.71
C GLN A 220 17.61 21.48 2.29
N ASP A 221 17.24 22.63 1.71
CA ASP A 221 16.96 22.73 0.28
C ASP A 221 18.18 22.31 -0.53
N SER A 222 18.01 21.22 -1.25
CA SER A 222 19.03 20.55 -2.05
C SER A 222 18.67 20.57 -3.53
N THR A 223 17.67 21.36 -3.94
CA THR A 223 17.18 21.41 -5.32
C THR A 223 18.29 21.64 -6.34
N VAL A 224 19.06 22.73 -6.17
CA VAL A 224 20.15 23.08 -7.10
C VAL A 224 21.27 22.04 -7.09
N ALA A 225 21.58 21.48 -5.91
CA ALA A 225 22.60 20.45 -5.77
C ALA A 225 22.19 19.16 -6.49
N PHE A 226 20.94 18.74 -6.28
CA PHE A 226 20.35 17.56 -6.90
C PHE A 226 20.33 17.69 -8.43
N GLU A 227 19.83 18.79 -8.98
CA GLU A 227 19.80 19.01 -10.44
C GLU A 227 21.19 18.99 -11.06
N LYS A 228 22.17 19.61 -10.39
CA LYS A 228 23.57 19.62 -10.86
C LYS A 228 24.17 18.22 -10.83
N ALA A 229 23.92 17.45 -9.77
CA ALA A 229 24.40 16.08 -9.64
C ALA A 229 23.73 15.14 -10.65
N LEU A 230 22.42 15.26 -10.84
CA LEU A 230 21.64 14.54 -11.84
C LEU A 230 22.16 14.80 -13.25
N LYS A 231 22.34 16.07 -13.62
CA LYS A 231 22.91 16.43 -14.93
C LYS A 231 24.29 15.79 -15.13
N ALA A 232 25.16 15.87 -14.14
CA ALA A 232 26.49 15.27 -14.21
C ALA A 232 26.44 13.74 -14.31
N ALA A 233 25.51 13.08 -13.60
CA ALA A 233 25.28 11.65 -13.67
C ALA A 233 24.83 11.20 -15.07
N ILE A 234 23.91 11.95 -15.69
CA ILE A 234 23.46 11.71 -17.07
C ILE A 234 24.63 11.89 -18.06
N GLU A 235 25.34 13.02 -17.99
CA GLU A 235 26.44 13.34 -18.93
C GLU A 235 27.61 12.35 -18.81
N GLN A 236 27.92 11.89 -17.60
CA GLN A 236 29.01 10.95 -17.33
C GLN A 236 28.59 9.49 -17.38
N LYS A 237 27.29 9.19 -17.56
CA LYS A 237 26.71 7.85 -17.50
C LYS A 237 27.07 7.12 -16.21
N LYS A 238 26.90 7.81 -15.08
CA LYS A 238 27.17 7.29 -13.73
C LYS A 238 25.87 7.16 -12.94
N THR A 239 25.87 6.25 -11.98
CA THR A 239 24.82 6.19 -10.96
C THR A 239 24.81 7.49 -10.15
N LEU A 240 23.63 8.05 -9.93
CA LEU A 240 23.38 9.11 -8.96
C LEU A 240 23.04 8.46 -7.61
N TYR A 241 23.78 8.81 -6.57
CA TYR A 241 23.62 8.29 -5.22
C TYR A 241 23.04 9.36 -4.28
N ILE A 242 22.00 8.99 -3.54
CA ILE A 242 21.39 9.77 -2.46
C ILE A 242 21.87 9.14 -1.15
N PRO A 243 22.75 9.78 -0.36
CA PRO A 243 23.23 9.20 0.89
C PRO A 243 22.16 9.25 1.98
N VAL A 244 22.50 8.77 3.17
CA VAL A 244 21.66 8.91 4.37
C VAL A 244 21.38 10.39 4.63
N GLY A 245 20.11 10.73 4.84
CA GLY A 245 19.61 12.08 5.10
C GLY A 245 18.27 12.37 4.42
N GLU A 246 17.68 13.49 4.79
CA GLU A 246 16.50 14.07 4.14
C GLU A 246 16.93 15.29 3.30
N PHE A 247 16.61 15.28 2.02
CA PHE A 247 16.96 16.34 1.08
C PHE A 247 15.70 17.00 0.56
N LYS A 248 15.55 18.31 0.82
CA LYS A 248 14.36 19.07 0.42
C LYS A 248 14.47 19.50 -1.04
N ILE A 249 13.41 19.28 -1.81
CA ILE A 249 13.30 19.65 -3.22
C ILE A 249 12.08 20.57 -3.38
N ASN A 250 12.24 21.74 -3.99
CA ASN A 250 11.19 22.77 -4.01
C ASN A 250 10.51 22.96 -5.39
N LYS A 251 10.78 22.05 -6.34
CA LYS A 251 10.26 22.08 -7.71
C LYS A 251 10.16 20.67 -8.29
N LYS A 252 9.42 20.55 -9.39
CA LYS A 252 9.43 19.36 -10.25
C LYS A 252 10.81 19.16 -10.87
N ILE A 253 11.22 17.90 -10.97
CA ILE A 253 12.48 17.50 -11.59
C ILE A 253 12.20 16.84 -12.94
N ASP A 254 12.49 17.58 -14.02
CA ASP A 254 12.27 17.13 -15.39
C ASP A 254 13.60 16.71 -16.03
N PHE A 255 13.67 15.52 -16.62
CA PHE A 255 14.87 15.09 -17.35
C PHE A 255 14.59 14.03 -18.42
N THR A 256 15.56 13.81 -19.31
CA THR A 256 15.60 12.68 -20.24
C THR A 256 16.93 11.97 -20.11
N ALA A 257 16.92 10.65 -19.97
CA ALA A 257 18.15 9.88 -19.84
C ALA A 257 18.01 8.44 -20.39
N ASP A 258 19.14 7.86 -20.75
CA ASP A 258 19.22 6.48 -21.22
C ASP A 258 20.24 5.70 -20.37
N GLY A 259 19.77 4.72 -19.60
CA GLY A 259 20.62 3.93 -18.71
C GLY A 259 21.00 4.62 -17.39
N LEU A 260 20.21 5.58 -16.90
CA LEU A 260 20.47 6.26 -15.63
C LEU A 260 19.95 5.44 -14.44
N THR A 261 20.80 5.23 -13.44
CA THR A 261 20.40 4.74 -12.12
C THR A 261 20.44 5.87 -11.09
N ILE A 262 19.36 6.06 -10.35
CA ILE A 262 19.28 6.88 -9.14
C ILE A 262 19.01 5.92 -7.97
N THR A 263 19.94 5.83 -7.02
CA THR A 263 19.79 4.93 -5.86
C THR A 263 20.10 5.62 -4.55
N GLY A 264 19.40 5.24 -3.49
CA GLY A 264 19.68 5.70 -2.12
C GLY A 264 20.40 4.68 -1.25
N ALA A 265 20.55 5.04 0.02
CA ALA A 265 21.10 4.20 1.08
C ALA A 265 20.08 3.22 1.69
N GLY A 266 18.86 3.16 1.16
CA GLY A 266 17.71 2.41 1.69
C GLY A 266 16.53 3.34 1.99
N MET A 267 15.30 2.86 1.82
CA MET A 267 14.07 3.66 2.00
C MET A 267 13.92 4.28 3.40
N TRP A 268 14.51 3.65 4.42
CA TRP A 268 14.55 4.19 5.79
C TRP A 268 15.59 5.29 6.02
N TYR A 269 16.57 5.43 5.12
CA TYR A 269 17.76 6.26 5.33
C TYR A 269 17.87 7.46 4.40
N SER A 270 17.45 7.32 3.15
CA SER A 270 17.54 8.35 2.12
C SER A 270 16.15 8.84 1.78
N LYS A 271 15.87 10.12 2.00
CA LYS A 271 14.55 10.71 1.74
C LYS A 271 14.65 11.94 0.86
N LEU A 272 13.85 12.00 -0.20
CA LEU A 272 13.55 13.24 -0.92
C LEU A 272 12.22 13.80 -0.41
N ASN A 273 12.23 15.03 0.08
CA ASN A 273 11.03 15.71 0.57
C ASN A 273 10.68 16.88 -0.35
N PHE A 274 9.58 16.78 -1.09
CA PHE A 274 9.11 17.84 -1.98
C PHE A 274 8.30 18.87 -1.19
N THR A 275 8.85 20.07 -0.99
CA THR A 275 8.39 20.99 0.08
C THR A 275 7.36 22.03 -0.35
N THR A 276 6.80 21.92 -1.55
CA THR A 276 5.82 22.87 -2.07
C THR A 276 4.49 22.19 -2.32
N ASN A 277 3.39 22.83 -1.92
CA ASN A 277 2.02 22.41 -2.24
C ASN A 277 1.55 22.97 -3.59
N GLU A 278 2.37 23.76 -4.30
CA GLU A 278 1.96 24.39 -5.55
C GLU A 278 1.71 23.37 -6.68
N ASN A 279 0.63 23.60 -7.44
CA ASN A 279 0.29 22.85 -8.64
C ASN A 279 1.49 22.68 -9.60
N GLY A 280 1.80 21.44 -9.98
CA GLY A 280 2.84 21.10 -10.95
C GLY A 280 4.28 21.28 -10.45
N LYS A 281 4.50 21.39 -9.13
CA LYS A 281 5.82 21.74 -8.56
C LYS A 281 6.54 20.62 -7.82
N GLY A 282 6.23 19.35 -8.04
CA GLY A 282 7.10 18.29 -7.54
C GLY A 282 6.88 16.93 -8.15
N GLY A 283 7.65 15.98 -7.64
CA GLY A 283 7.90 14.69 -8.28
C GLY A 283 8.85 14.78 -9.49
N PHE A 284 8.97 13.66 -10.20
CA PHE A 284 9.77 13.54 -11.41
C PHE A 284 8.90 13.51 -12.66
N GLU A 285 9.27 14.31 -13.66
CA GLU A 285 8.76 14.18 -15.04
C GLU A 285 9.82 13.49 -15.91
N ILE A 286 9.50 12.29 -16.38
CA ILE A 286 10.39 11.52 -17.24
C ILE A 286 10.09 11.84 -18.70
N GLY A 287 11.07 12.45 -19.36
CA GLY A 287 10.95 12.85 -20.76
C GLY A 287 10.85 11.66 -21.71
N HIS A 288 10.08 11.86 -22.77
CA HIS A 288 9.60 10.83 -23.69
C HIS A 288 10.65 9.90 -24.31
N ASP A 289 11.89 10.35 -24.50
CA ASP A 289 12.99 9.56 -25.11
C ASP A 289 13.84 8.80 -24.07
N SER A 290 13.39 8.72 -22.82
CA SER A 290 14.11 8.01 -21.76
C SER A 290 13.98 6.50 -21.88
N ASN A 291 15.01 5.75 -21.48
CA ASN A 291 15.00 4.29 -21.46
C ASN A 291 15.94 3.76 -20.36
N ARG A 292 15.74 2.50 -19.93
CA ARG A 292 16.62 1.78 -19.02
C ARG A 292 16.91 2.57 -17.74
N LEU A 293 15.89 3.22 -17.19
CA LEU A 293 16.01 3.97 -15.95
C LEU A 293 15.91 3.03 -14.76
N THR A 294 16.60 3.34 -13.67
CA THR A 294 16.41 2.62 -12.40
C THR A 294 16.33 3.62 -11.26
N PHE A 295 15.22 3.59 -10.52
CA PHE A 295 15.07 4.31 -9.25
C PHE A 295 14.99 3.28 -8.13
N SER A 296 15.87 3.37 -7.12
CA SER A 296 15.83 2.38 -6.04
C SER A 296 16.34 2.81 -4.69
N ASN A 297 15.86 2.16 -3.62
CA ASN A 297 16.41 2.26 -2.27
C ASN A 297 16.33 3.67 -1.64
N PHE A 298 15.27 4.44 -1.89
CA PHE A 298 15.02 5.70 -1.16
C PHE A 298 13.53 5.97 -0.99
N ALA A 299 13.21 6.85 -0.05
CA ALA A 299 11.86 7.34 0.19
C ALA A 299 11.61 8.69 -0.50
N MET A 300 10.36 8.95 -0.84
CA MET A 300 9.86 10.20 -1.38
C MET A 300 8.58 10.58 -0.65
N THR A 301 8.48 11.84 -0.24
CA THR A 301 7.24 12.45 0.25
C THR A 301 7.03 13.81 -0.39
N SER A 302 5.82 14.35 -0.33
CA SER A 302 5.56 15.75 -0.69
C SER A 302 4.75 16.50 0.36
N ALA A 303 4.68 17.83 0.22
CA ALA A 303 3.83 18.73 0.98
C ALA A 303 2.47 18.99 0.31
N LEU A 304 2.09 18.17 -0.69
CA LEU A 304 0.84 18.29 -1.42
C LEU A 304 -0.34 17.88 -0.54
N THR A 305 -1.38 18.72 -0.50
CA THR A 305 -2.59 18.48 0.31
C THR A 305 -3.88 18.49 -0.51
N SER A 306 -3.80 18.77 -1.83
CA SER A 306 -4.96 18.88 -2.72
C SER A 306 -4.72 18.16 -4.03
N ARG A 307 -5.74 17.43 -4.51
CA ARG A 307 -5.79 16.90 -5.89
C ARG A 307 -5.95 18.01 -6.93
N TYR A 308 -6.25 19.24 -6.50
CA TYR A 308 -6.60 20.36 -7.37
C TYR A 308 -7.75 20.02 -8.34
N ASP A 309 -8.74 19.25 -7.87
CA ASP A 309 -9.82 18.72 -8.71
C ASP A 309 -10.70 19.80 -9.35
N TYR A 310 -10.71 20.99 -8.74
CA TYR A 310 -11.38 22.19 -9.24
C TYR A 310 -10.65 22.86 -10.42
N LEU A 311 -9.41 22.47 -10.71
CA LEU A 311 -8.66 22.89 -11.88
C LEU A 311 -8.80 21.87 -13.01
N LYS A 312 -8.73 22.35 -14.26
CA LYS A 312 -8.78 21.49 -15.44
C LYS A 312 -7.62 20.48 -15.47
N ASP A 313 -6.41 20.96 -15.19
CA ASP A 313 -5.19 20.16 -15.32
C ASP A 313 -4.88 19.37 -14.03
N LYS A 314 -5.71 19.45 -12.99
CA LYS A 314 -5.51 18.76 -11.70
C LYS A 314 -4.14 19.12 -11.10
N ALA A 315 -3.61 18.35 -10.15
CA ALA A 315 -2.40 18.74 -9.42
C ALA A 315 -1.10 18.71 -10.25
N GLN A 316 -1.00 17.83 -11.26
CA GLN A 316 0.21 17.57 -12.05
C GLN A 316 1.45 17.25 -11.19
N TYR A 317 1.23 16.52 -10.09
CA TYR A 317 2.17 16.38 -8.98
C TYR A 317 2.27 14.91 -8.51
N LYS A 318 2.51 14.01 -9.48
CA LYS A 318 2.76 12.59 -9.20
C LYS A 318 4.22 12.39 -8.81
N ALA A 319 4.52 11.40 -7.97
CA ALA A 319 5.92 11.11 -7.60
C ALA A 319 6.74 10.78 -8.85
N PHE A 320 6.14 9.98 -9.75
CA PHE A 320 6.65 9.70 -11.08
C PHE A 320 5.58 9.95 -12.16
N ALA A 321 5.93 10.72 -13.17
CA ALA A 321 5.09 10.98 -14.35
C ALA A 321 5.91 10.86 -15.65
N GLY A 322 5.22 10.68 -16.77
CA GLY A 322 5.81 10.66 -18.11
C GLY A 322 6.07 9.26 -18.66
N SER A 323 6.96 9.16 -19.64
CA SER A 323 7.29 7.90 -20.32
C SER A 323 8.60 7.33 -19.78
N PHE A 324 8.53 6.12 -19.25
CA PHE A 324 9.70 5.38 -18.77
C PHE A 324 10.41 4.61 -19.89
N GLY A 325 9.91 4.70 -21.12
CA GLY A 325 10.42 4.00 -22.30
C GLY A 325 10.60 2.50 -22.03
N LYS A 326 11.71 1.95 -22.51
CA LYS A 326 11.97 0.51 -22.45
C LYS A 326 12.84 0.07 -21.28
N ASP A 327 12.45 -1.04 -20.67
CA ASP A 327 13.25 -1.79 -19.69
C ASP A 327 13.68 -0.96 -18.47
N SER A 328 12.77 -0.11 -17.98
CA SER A 328 12.98 0.71 -16.78
C SER A 328 12.50 0.00 -15.51
N ARG A 329 12.97 0.45 -14.34
CA ARG A 329 12.67 -0.16 -13.04
C ARG A 329 12.50 0.86 -11.92
N ILE A 330 11.53 0.63 -11.05
CA ILE A 330 11.32 1.33 -9.77
C ILE A 330 11.28 0.25 -8.69
N ASP A 331 12.27 0.23 -7.78
CA ASP A 331 12.50 -0.93 -6.91
C ASP A 331 12.89 -0.50 -5.48
N HIS A 332 12.33 -1.13 -4.45
CA HIS A 332 12.63 -0.77 -3.05
C HIS A 332 12.40 0.73 -2.74
N MET A 333 11.28 1.28 -3.22
CA MET A 333 10.88 2.67 -2.97
C MET A 333 9.84 2.78 -1.87
N TRP A 334 9.82 3.90 -1.14
CA TRP A 334 8.71 4.27 -0.26
C TRP A 334 8.17 5.64 -0.67
N ILE A 335 6.95 5.69 -1.20
CA ILE A 335 6.36 6.86 -1.86
C ILE A 335 5.08 7.26 -1.13
N GLU A 336 5.03 8.50 -0.64
CA GLU A 336 3.91 9.03 0.16
C GLU A 336 3.51 10.46 -0.22
N HIS A 337 2.24 10.81 -0.01
CA HIS A 337 1.73 12.18 -0.08
C HIS A 337 1.88 12.88 -1.43
N PHE A 338 1.84 12.14 -2.54
CA PHE A 338 1.75 12.74 -3.88
C PHE A 338 0.31 12.74 -4.40
N GLU A 339 0.09 13.35 -5.57
CA GLU A 339 -1.17 13.18 -6.29
C GLU A 339 -1.37 11.68 -6.60
N CYS A 340 -0.37 11.07 -7.23
CA CYS A 340 -0.27 9.63 -7.43
C CYS A 340 1.15 9.17 -7.13
N GLY A 341 1.33 7.89 -6.79
CA GLY A 341 2.66 7.29 -6.71
C GLY A 341 3.33 7.28 -8.08
N ALA A 342 2.67 6.74 -9.10
CA ALA A 342 3.17 6.74 -10.47
C ALA A 342 2.04 6.86 -11.52
N TRP A 343 2.19 7.77 -12.47
CA TRP A 343 1.30 7.93 -13.62
C TRP A 343 2.10 7.79 -14.90
N ILE A 344 2.02 6.60 -15.50
CA ILE A 344 2.91 6.17 -16.57
C ILE A 344 2.21 6.37 -17.91
N GLY A 345 2.64 7.40 -18.65
CA GLY A 345 2.08 7.73 -19.94
C GLY A 345 2.72 8.95 -20.57
N ASP A 346 2.92 8.90 -21.89
CA ASP A 346 3.32 10.05 -22.69
C ASP A 346 2.08 10.83 -23.13
N TYR A 347 2.10 12.15 -23.02
CA TYR A 347 1.02 13.04 -23.46
C TYR A 347 1.47 14.00 -24.57
N ALA A 348 2.61 13.74 -25.20
CA ALA A 348 3.05 14.46 -26.38
C ALA A 348 1.97 14.43 -27.48
N SER A 349 1.62 15.59 -28.03
CA SER A 349 0.56 15.70 -29.04
C SER A 349 0.93 15.08 -30.39
N ILE A 350 2.23 14.85 -30.64
CA ILE A 350 2.78 14.19 -31.82
C ILE A 350 3.99 13.35 -31.39
N GLY A 351 4.14 12.16 -31.98
CA GLY A 351 5.34 11.36 -31.82
C GLY A 351 5.45 10.66 -30.47
N MET A 352 4.31 10.28 -29.89
CA MET A 352 4.24 9.58 -28.61
C MET A 352 5.18 8.37 -28.52
N ARG A 353 5.69 8.16 -27.32
CA ARG A 353 6.48 7.01 -26.90
C ARG A 353 5.70 6.22 -25.86
N TYR A 354 5.93 4.91 -25.85
CA TYR A 354 5.20 3.98 -24.99
C TYR A 354 6.18 3.36 -24.01
N THR A 355 5.78 3.35 -22.74
CA THR A 355 6.48 2.56 -21.73
C THR A 355 6.27 1.08 -22.02
N ASP A 356 7.36 0.32 -22.05
CA ASP A 356 7.39 -1.10 -22.43
C ASP A 356 8.37 -1.82 -21.51
N HIS A 357 7.92 -2.87 -20.82
CA HIS A 357 8.72 -3.59 -19.81
C HIS A 357 9.18 -2.72 -18.62
N LEU A 358 8.30 -1.86 -18.09
CA LEU A 358 8.54 -1.22 -16.79
C LEU A 358 8.24 -2.21 -15.66
N VAL A 359 9.17 -2.32 -14.71
CA VAL A 359 8.99 -3.11 -13.49
C VAL A 359 8.93 -2.18 -12.28
N ILE A 360 7.82 -2.20 -11.54
CA ILE A 360 7.68 -1.57 -10.22
C ILE A 360 7.59 -2.68 -9.18
N GLU A 361 8.51 -2.74 -8.23
CA GLU A 361 8.52 -3.84 -7.25
C GLU A 361 9.14 -3.52 -5.89
N ASN A 362 8.89 -4.40 -4.91
CA ASN A 362 9.44 -4.33 -3.54
C ASN A 362 9.19 -2.96 -2.86
N SER A 363 8.12 -2.28 -3.23
CA SER A 363 7.90 -0.87 -2.88
C SER A 363 6.70 -0.68 -1.96
N ARG A 364 6.69 0.46 -1.25
CA ARG A 364 5.58 0.95 -0.42
C ARG A 364 5.03 2.19 -1.10
N ILE A 365 3.79 2.16 -1.57
CA ILE A 365 3.13 3.28 -2.25
C ILE A 365 1.88 3.61 -1.46
N ARG A 366 2.00 4.59 -0.55
CA ARG A 366 1.03 4.82 0.50
C ARG A 366 0.54 6.26 0.51
N ASN A 367 -0.64 6.51 1.07
CA ASN A 367 -1.13 7.85 1.41
C ASN A 367 -1.01 8.85 0.24
N ASN A 368 -1.35 8.45 -0.99
CA ASN A 368 -1.43 9.38 -2.12
C ASN A 368 -2.87 9.84 -2.31
N LEU A 369 -3.06 11.07 -2.78
CA LEU A 369 -4.37 11.71 -2.87
C LEU A 369 -5.28 11.08 -3.95
N ALA A 370 -4.70 10.39 -4.93
CA ALA A 370 -5.38 9.67 -6.00
C ALA A 370 -4.76 8.26 -6.17
N ASP A 371 -4.57 7.79 -7.40
CA ASP A 371 -4.08 6.45 -7.70
C ASP A 371 -2.71 6.15 -7.05
N GLY A 372 -2.48 4.90 -6.66
CA GLY A 372 -1.13 4.45 -6.32
C GLY A 372 -0.26 4.37 -7.57
N VAL A 373 -0.65 3.54 -8.53
CA VAL A 373 -0.01 3.44 -9.86
C VAL A 373 -1.07 3.36 -10.96
N ASN A 374 -0.91 4.15 -12.02
CA ASN A 374 -1.73 4.05 -13.23
C ASN A 374 -0.85 3.82 -14.47
N PHE A 375 -1.04 2.67 -15.14
CA PHE A 375 -0.47 2.37 -16.45
C PHE A 375 -1.42 2.82 -17.56
N THR A 376 -1.05 3.89 -18.26
CA THR A 376 -1.90 4.53 -19.27
C THR A 376 -1.15 4.83 -20.58
N GLN A 377 -1.83 5.47 -21.54
CA GLN A 377 -1.27 5.94 -22.83
C GLN A 377 -0.46 4.86 -23.57
N GLY A 378 -0.98 3.64 -23.72
CA GLY A 378 -0.31 2.57 -24.46
C GLY A 378 0.83 1.85 -23.72
N THR A 379 0.98 2.07 -22.42
CA THR A 379 1.91 1.32 -21.55
C THR A 379 1.66 -0.18 -21.67
N ARG A 380 2.75 -0.95 -21.82
CA ARG A 380 2.66 -2.38 -22.12
C ARG A 380 3.73 -3.24 -21.47
N ASN A 381 3.44 -4.53 -21.36
CA ASN A 381 4.33 -5.56 -20.80
C ASN A 381 4.94 -5.14 -19.44
N SER A 382 4.22 -4.29 -18.69
CA SER A 382 4.72 -3.65 -17.48
C SER A 382 4.06 -4.26 -16.26
N VAL A 383 4.77 -4.32 -15.14
CA VAL A 383 4.33 -5.03 -13.94
C VAL A 383 4.48 -4.17 -12.69
N VAL A 384 3.48 -4.22 -11.81
CA VAL A 384 3.64 -3.87 -10.39
C VAL A 384 3.57 -5.15 -9.58
N ARG A 385 4.61 -5.47 -8.81
CA ARG A 385 4.64 -6.71 -8.03
C ARG A 385 5.31 -6.59 -6.67
N ASN A 386 5.01 -7.54 -5.78
CA ASN A 386 5.63 -7.61 -4.44
C ASN A 386 5.66 -6.27 -3.71
N SER A 387 4.60 -5.47 -3.84
CA SER A 387 4.53 -4.11 -3.29
C SER A 387 3.36 -3.98 -2.31
N ASN A 388 3.52 -3.09 -1.33
CA ASN A 388 2.44 -2.68 -0.44
C ASN A 388 1.85 -1.35 -0.91
N ILE A 389 0.56 -1.36 -1.24
CA ILE A 389 -0.16 -0.22 -1.82
C ILE A 389 -1.28 0.13 -0.85
N ARG A 390 -1.19 1.26 -0.13
CA ARG A 390 -2.06 1.50 1.02
C ARG A 390 -2.68 2.90 1.05
N ASN A 391 -3.94 3.02 1.42
CA ASN A 391 -4.57 4.32 1.76
C ASN A 391 -4.48 5.36 0.63
N ASN A 392 -4.52 4.89 -0.62
CA ASN A 392 -4.54 5.74 -1.81
C ASN A 392 -5.98 6.22 -2.11
N GLY A 393 -6.09 7.40 -2.69
CA GLY A 393 -7.35 8.14 -2.85
C GLY A 393 -8.11 7.97 -4.16
N ASP A 394 -7.73 6.96 -4.94
CA ASP A 394 -8.45 6.46 -6.10
C ASP A 394 -8.05 4.98 -6.29
N ASP A 395 -8.12 4.45 -7.50
CA ASP A 395 -7.62 3.10 -7.77
C ASP A 395 -6.19 2.91 -7.27
N SER A 396 -5.99 2.00 -6.31
CA SER A 396 -4.66 1.76 -5.75
C SER A 396 -3.69 1.27 -6.83
N LEU A 397 -4.14 0.38 -7.73
CA LEU A 397 -3.46 0.06 -8.98
C LEU A 397 -4.44 0.14 -10.15
N ALA A 398 -4.05 0.74 -11.26
CA ALA A 398 -4.92 0.90 -12.42
C ALA A 398 -4.19 0.67 -13.74
N THR A 399 -4.93 0.16 -14.71
CA THR A 399 -4.60 0.34 -16.12
C THR A 399 -5.73 1.06 -16.84
N PHE A 400 -5.38 2.15 -17.49
CA PHE A 400 -6.32 2.94 -18.28
C PHE A 400 -5.83 3.04 -19.73
N SER A 401 -6.51 2.36 -20.65
CA SER A 401 -6.19 2.41 -22.08
C SER A 401 -6.67 3.73 -22.73
N SER A 402 -6.11 4.85 -22.28
CA SER A 402 -6.40 6.20 -22.80
C SER A 402 -6.08 6.31 -24.29
N SER A 403 -6.93 7.03 -25.02
CA SER A 403 -6.78 7.33 -26.45
C SER A 403 -6.41 8.79 -26.70
N ILE A 404 -5.99 9.54 -25.68
CA ILE A 404 -5.58 10.93 -25.82
C ILE A 404 -4.31 10.96 -26.68
N HIS A 405 -4.41 11.50 -27.90
CA HIS A 405 -3.33 11.59 -28.89
C HIS A 405 -2.74 10.25 -29.40
N THR A 406 -3.29 9.10 -28.98
CA THR A 406 -2.88 7.77 -29.41
C THR A 406 -4.07 6.86 -29.75
N LYS A 407 -3.80 5.80 -30.50
CA LYS A 407 -4.70 4.67 -30.74
C LYS A 407 -4.14 3.35 -30.21
N GLU A 408 -3.00 3.41 -29.52
CA GLU A 408 -2.36 2.23 -28.97
C GLU A 408 -3.02 1.84 -27.67
N TYR A 409 -3.43 0.58 -27.58
CA TYR A 409 -3.98 0.02 -26.35
C TYR A 409 -2.89 -0.13 -25.29
N ALA A 410 -3.25 0.09 -24.02
CA ALA A 410 -2.50 -0.52 -22.94
C ALA A 410 -2.64 -2.04 -23.05
N GLU A 411 -1.54 -2.80 -22.95
CA GLU A 411 -1.58 -4.24 -23.20
C GLU A 411 -0.60 -5.04 -22.34
N ASN A 412 -0.97 -6.28 -21.98
CA ASN A 412 -0.10 -7.24 -21.28
C ASN A 412 0.49 -6.72 -19.95
N ASN A 413 -0.11 -5.69 -19.33
CA ASN A 413 0.32 -5.23 -18.02
C ASN A 413 -0.16 -6.17 -16.91
N SER A 414 0.59 -6.28 -15.83
CA SER A 414 0.22 -7.14 -14.71
C SER A 414 0.38 -6.51 -13.33
N PHE A 415 -0.50 -6.92 -12.41
CA PHE A 415 -0.44 -6.60 -10.99
C PHE A 415 -0.35 -7.92 -10.23
N GLU A 416 0.81 -8.22 -9.67
CA GLU A 416 1.16 -9.57 -9.20
C GLU A 416 1.66 -9.57 -7.75
N HIS A 417 1.07 -10.39 -6.87
CA HIS A 417 1.57 -10.54 -5.50
C HIS A 417 1.73 -9.21 -4.74
N ASN A 418 0.74 -8.30 -4.84
CA ASN A 418 0.72 -7.06 -4.07
C ASN A 418 -0.21 -7.18 -2.86
N THR A 419 0.14 -6.51 -1.77
CA THR A 419 -0.80 -6.23 -0.66
C THR A 419 -1.39 -4.85 -0.88
N ILE A 420 -2.67 -4.81 -1.24
CA ILE A 420 -3.42 -3.60 -1.56
C ILE A 420 -4.45 -3.39 -0.46
N GLU A 421 -4.38 -2.29 0.29
CA GLU A 421 -5.24 -2.15 1.45
C GLU A 421 -5.68 -0.72 1.78
N LEU A 422 -6.83 -0.59 2.43
CA LEU A 422 -7.29 0.66 3.05
C LEU A 422 -7.49 1.83 2.07
N GLY A 423 -7.60 1.58 0.77
CA GLY A 423 -8.01 2.61 -0.21
C GLY A 423 -9.40 3.13 0.13
N TRP A 424 -9.61 4.44 0.07
CA TRP A 424 -10.83 5.08 0.58
C TRP A 424 -11.81 5.56 -0.50
N ARG A 425 -11.42 5.41 -1.78
CA ARG A 425 -12.22 5.74 -2.96
C ARG A 425 -11.90 4.78 -4.09
N ALA A 426 -12.88 4.53 -4.97
CA ALA A 426 -12.69 3.75 -6.20
C ALA A 426 -12.28 2.28 -5.93
N GLY A 427 -11.31 1.74 -6.66
CA GLY A 427 -10.94 0.32 -6.60
C GLY A 427 -9.67 0.04 -5.79
N GLY A 428 -9.54 -1.18 -5.27
CA GLY A 428 -8.20 -1.73 -5.04
C GLY A 428 -7.44 -1.86 -6.37
N VAL A 429 -8.10 -2.42 -7.39
CA VAL A 429 -7.58 -2.49 -8.76
C VAL A 429 -8.61 -1.99 -9.78
N GLY A 430 -8.21 -1.11 -10.70
CA GLY A 430 -9.03 -0.61 -11.81
C GLY A 430 -8.54 -1.08 -13.19
N ILE A 431 -9.44 -1.59 -14.03
CA ILE A 431 -9.16 -1.98 -15.41
C ILE A 431 -10.13 -1.24 -16.35
N PHE A 432 -9.59 -0.31 -17.15
CA PHE A 432 -10.37 0.54 -18.06
C PHE A 432 -9.94 0.35 -19.51
N GLY A 433 -10.48 -0.72 -20.11
CA GLY A 433 -10.15 -1.16 -21.46
C GLY A 433 -8.78 -1.81 -21.58
N GLY A 434 -8.21 -1.80 -22.78
CA GLY A 434 -6.94 -2.45 -23.06
C GLY A 434 -7.10 -3.93 -23.38
N LYS A 435 -6.00 -4.68 -23.36
CA LYS A 435 -6.02 -6.11 -23.65
C LYS A 435 -4.98 -6.91 -22.88
N ASN A 436 -5.34 -8.14 -22.54
CA ASN A 436 -4.45 -9.17 -22.02
C ASN A 436 -3.77 -8.85 -20.66
N HIS A 437 -4.39 -8.00 -19.86
CA HIS A 437 -3.92 -7.67 -18.52
C HIS A 437 -4.07 -8.83 -17.54
N LYS A 438 -3.24 -8.84 -16.50
CA LYS A 438 -3.30 -9.85 -15.43
C LYS A 438 -3.39 -9.20 -14.05
N VAL A 439 -4.26 -9.71 -13.20
CA VAL A 439 -4.35 -9.36 -11.79
C VAL A 439 -4.27 -10.67 -11.02
N THR A 440 -3.09 -10.98 -10.48
CA THR A 440 -2.81 -12.32 -9.94
C THR A 440 -2.20 -12.29 -8.55
N ASN A 441 -2.63 -13.21 -7.67
CA ASN A 441 -1.99 -13.45 -6.38
C ASN A 441 -1.95 -12.24 -5.43
N ASN A 442 -2.83 -11.25 -5.62
CA ASN A 442 -2.88 -10.08 -4.74
C ASN A 442 -3.71 -10.38 -3.48
N LEU A 443 -3.35 -9.73 -2.38
CA LEU A 443 -4.22 -9.57 -1.20
C LEU A 443 -4.82 -8.17 -1.27
N ILE A 444 -6.14 -8.07 -1.40
CA ILE A 444 -6.88 -6.81 -1.44
C ILE A 444 -7.75 -6.74 -0.19
N LYS A 445 -7.44 -5.84 0.74
CA LYS A 445 -8.10 -5.79 2.06
C LYS A 445 -8.66 -4.40 2.37
N ASP A 446 -9.89 -4.33 2.86
CA ASP A 446 -10.49 -3.08 3.34
C ASP A 446 -10.53 -1.96 2.26
N SER A 447 -10.79 -2.31 0.99
CA SER A 447 -11.02 -1.29 -0.06
C SER A 447 -12.42 -0.69 0.12
N ARG A 448 -12.46 0.61 0.45
CA ARG A 448 -13.67 1.39 0.75
C ARG A 448 -14.03 2.35 -0.38
N GLY A 449 -15.28 2.79 -0.40
CA GLY A 449 -15.72 3.82 -1.36
C GLY A 449 -15.72 3.35 -2.82
N GLY A 450 -15.65 2.04 -3.05
CA GLY A 450 -15.83 1.37 -4.33
C GLY A 450 -15.57 -0.14 -4.20
N ALA A 451 -14.93 -0.76 -5.20
CA ALA A 451 -14.77 -2.22 -5.29
C ALA A 451 -13.39 -2.71 -4.85
N GLY A 452 -13.25 -4.02 -4.60
CA GLY A 452 -11.91 -4.62 -4.52
C GLY A 452 -11.19 -4.55 -5.87
N ILE A 453 -11.85 -5.05 -6.92
CA ILE A 453 -11.42 -4.94 -8.33
C ILE A 453 -12.59 -4.39 -9.15
N ARG A 454 -12.37 -3.35 -9.95
CA ARG A 454 -13.37 -2.84 -10.89
C ARG A 454 -12.88 -2.96 -12.34
N VAL A 455 -13.76 -3.46 -13.20
CA VAL A 455 -13.55 -3.55 -14.65
C VAL A 455 -14.65 -2.76 -15.32
N SER A 456 -14.28 -1.70 -16.05
CA SER A 456 -15.28 -0.73 -16.52
C SER A 456 -14.95 -0.13 -17.87
N THR A 457 -15.99 0.22 -18.64
CA THR A 457 -15.90 1.03 -19.86
C THR A 457 -16.29 2.50 -19.63
N VAL A 458 -16.34 2.97 -18.39
CA VAL A 458 -16.71 4.37 -18.06
C VAL A 458 -15.79 5.42 -18.71
N PHE A 459 -14.56 5.06 -19.04
CA PHE A 459 -13.61 5.94 -19.73
C PHE A 459 -13.42 5.62 -21.23
N ALA A 460 -14.18 4.68 -21.80
CA ALA A 460 -14.01 4.23 -23.19
C ALA A 460 -14.77 5.09 -24.22
N ASN A 461 -15.00 6.37 -23.93
CA ASN A 461 -15.65 7.29 -24.88
C ASN A 461 -14.66 7.83 -25.93
N GLU A 462 -15.19 8.16 -27.10
CA GLU A 462 -14.42 8.60 -28.27
C GLU A 462 -13.48 9.78 -27.93
N GLY A 463 -12.20 9.60 -28.24
CA GLY A 463 -11.16 10.62 -28.03
C GLY A 463 -10.62 10.71 -26.60
N PHE A 464 -11.09 9.86 -25.69
CA PHE A 464 -10.62 9.80 -24.31
C PHE A 464 -10.04 8.42 -23.94
N GLY A 465 -10.74 7.33 -24.25
CA GLY A 465 -10.25 5.99 -23.95
C GLY A 465 -10.73 4.92 -24.94
N LEU A 466 -10.02 3.79 -24.92
CA LEU A 466 -10.31 2.61 -25.72
C LEU A 466 -10.95 1.54 -24.82
N GLY A 467 -11.93 0.82 -25.35
CA GLY A 467 -12.61 -0.28 -24.66
C GLY A 467 -11.84 -1.60 -24.74
N PHE A 468 -12.60 -2.71 -24.82
CA PHE A 468 -12.07 -4.09 -24.81
C PHE A 468 -12.13 -4.77 -26.19
N ASP A 469 -12.23 -4.01 -27.28
CA ASP A 469 -12.54 -4.59 -28.60
C ASP A 469 -11.48 -5.56 -29.14
N ASP A 470 -10.20 -5.30 -28.84
CA ASP A 470 -9.06 -6.17 -29.23
C ASP A 470 -8.57 -7.07 -28.09
N ASN A 471 -9.39 -7.27 -27.05
CA ASN A 471 -9.03 -8.11 -25.92
C ASN A 471 -9.24 -9.60 -26.22
N ASN A 472 -8.20 -10.41 -26.02
CA ASN A 472 -8.31 -11.86 -26.07
C ASN A 472 -8.67 -12.42 -24.68
N GLU A 473 -7.86 -12.13 -23.67
CA GLU A 473 -8.13 -12.55 -22.29
C GLU A 473 -7.47 -11.63 -21.26
N ILE A 474 -8.28 -10.90 -20.49
CA ILE A 474 -7.84 -10.31 -19.22
C ILE A 474 -8.09 -11.35 -18.12
N LEU A 475 -7.07 -11.63 -17.31
CA LEU A 475 -7.10 -12.68 -16.30
C LEU A 475 -7.05 -12.09 -14.89
N ILE A 476 -8.14 -12.29 -14.14
CA ILE A 476 -8.23 -11.96 -12.71
C ILE A 476 -8.20 -13.28 -11.95
N LYS A 477 -7.05 -13.64 -11.38
CA LYS A 477 -6.82 -15.01 -10.90
C LYS A 477 -6.10 -15.11 -9.57
N ASP A 478 -6.51 -16.07 -8.74
CA ASP A 478 -5.85 -16.41 -7.48
C ASP A 478 -5.66 -15.17 -6.58
N ASN A 479 -6.63 -14.24 -6.52
CA ASN A 479 -6.57 -13.11 -5.57
C ASN A 479 -7.39 -13.43 -4.31
N MET A 480 -6.97 -12.90 -3.16
CA MET A 480 -7.76 -12.89 -1.93
C MET A 480 -8.28 -11.47 -1.68
N ILE A 481 -9.61 -11.32 -1.64
CA ILE A 481 -10.27 -10.02 -1.41
C ILE A 481 -11.05 -10.09 -0.10
N VAL A 482 -10.73 -9.21 0.83
CA VAL A 482 -11.17 -9.25 2.23
C VAL A 482 -11.81 -7.92 2.61
N ASN A 483 -13.05 -7.96 3.13
CA ASN A 483 -13.72 -6.78 3.68
C ASN A 483 -13.75 -5.57 2.72
N SER A 484 -13.84 -5.83 1.41
CA SER A 484 -13.90 -4.82 0.36
C SER A 484 -15.31 -4.70 -0.22
N GLY A 485 -15.53 -3.60 -0.93
CA GLY A 485 -16.84 -3.21 -1.44
C GLY A 485 -17.40 -2.02 -0.68
N THR A 486 -18.53 -1.51 -1.14
CA THR A 486 -19.21 -0.36 -0.54
C THR A 486 -20.70 -0.39 -0.83
N THR A 487 -21.50 0.17 0.08
CA THR A 487 -22.91 0.53 -0.16
C THR A 487 -23.05 1.90 -0.82
N ASN A 488 -22.00 2.71 -0.79
CA ASN A 488 -21.98 4.08 -1.29
C ASN A 488 -20.64 4.37 -1.98
N ASP A 489 -20.69 4.67 -3.29
CA ASP A 489 -19.54 5.04 -4.12
C ASP A 489 -19.44 6.57 -4.34
N PHE A 490 -20.07 7.35 -3.47
CA PHE A 490 -20.12 8.83 -3.42
C PHE A 490 -20.95 9.52 -4.51
N TYR A 491 -21.46 8.81 -5.50
CA TYR A 491 -22.24 9.43 -6.59
C TYR A 491 -23.70 9.68 -6.18
N TRP A 492 -24.08 10.94 -6.03
CA TRP A 492 -25.45 11.38 -5.72
C TRP A 492 -26.25 11.72 -6.99
N PRO A 493 -27.60 11.48 -7.06
CA PRO A 493 -28.50 10.89 -6.07
C PRO A 493 -28.62 9.36 -6.12
N HIS A 494 -27.81 8.69 -6.94
CA HIS A 494 -27.90 7.25 -7.16
C HIS A 494 -26.58 6.58 -6.83
N SER A 495 -26.26 6.50 -5.53
CA SER A 495 -25.09 5.77 -5.05
C SER A 495 -25.20 4.34 -5.52
N LYS A 496 -24.19 3.85 -6.24
CA LYS A 496 -24.17 2.48 -6.70
C LYS A 496 -23.36 1.64 -5.71
N PRO A 497 -23.96 0.58 -5.17
CA PRO A 497 -23.20 -0.36 -4.38
C PRO A 497 -22.23 -1.14 -5.27
N ARG A 498 -21.07 -1.47 -4.71
CA ARG A 498 -20.00 -2.20 -5.40
C ARG A 498 -19.49 -3.32 -4.51
N SER A 499 -19.25 -4.51 -5.05
CA SER A 499 -18.75 -5.66 -4.27
C SER A 499 -17.23 -5.86 -4.41
N ASN A 500 -16.74 -7.04 -4.06
CA ASN A 500 -15.32 -7.40 -4.18
C ASN A 500 -14.83 -7.32 -5.62
N ILE A 501 -15.64 -7.76 -6.60
CA ILE A 501 -15.41 -7.49 -8.02
C ILE A 501 -16.63 -6.79 -8.58
N ASP A 502 -16.41 -5.74 -9.35
CA ASP A 502 -17.47 -4.98 -10.01
C ASP A 502 -17.22 -4.84 -11.52
N PHE A 503 -18.26 -5.11 -12.31
CA PHE A 503 -18.26 -4.93 -13.76
C PHE A 503 -19.25 -3.82 -14.16
N GLU A 504 -18.81 -2.84 -14.93
CA GLU A 504 -19.66 -1.73 -15.39
C GLU A 504 -19.48 -1.42 -16.88
N GLU A 505 -20.54 -1.63 -17.67
CA GLU A 505 -20.60 -1.21 -19.08
C GLU A 505 -21.23 0.19 -19.18
N THR A 506 -20.45 1.19 -19.58
CA THR A 506 -20.94 2.56 -19.88
C THR A 506 -20.73 2.94 -21.34
N PHE A 507 -19.51 2.80 -21.86
CA PHE A 507 -19.18 3.10 -23.26
C PHE A 507 -18.68 1.85 -23.98
N GLY A 508 -19.64 1.05 -24.43
CA GLY A 508 -19.37 -0.21 -25.13
C GLY A 508 -19.15 -1.40 -24.19
N PRO A 509 -19.05 -2.60 -24.76
CA PRO A 509 -19.06 -3.85 -24.01
C PRO A 509 -17.72 -4.19 -23.36
N ILE A 510 -17.79 -4.86 -22.21
CA ILE A 510 -16.69 -5.61 -21.62
C ILE A 510 -16.61 -6.96 -22.33
N LYS A 511 -15.41 -7.42 -22.68
CA LYS A 511 -15.18 -8.66 -23.43
C LYS A 511 -13.92 -9.36 -22.96
N GLY A 512 -13.93 -10.70 -23.00
CA GLY A 512 -12.74 -11.52 -22.80
C GLY A 512 -12.16 -11.43 -21.40
N ILE A 513 -13.00 -11.55 -20.36
CA ILE A 513 -12.52 -11.57 -18.97
C ILE A 513 -12.62 -12.98 -18.42
N THR A 514 -11.55 -13.47 -17.79
CA THR A 514 -11.55 -14.71 -17.01
C THR A 514 -11.33 -14.37 -15.54
N VAL A 515 -12.27 -14.77 -14.68
CA VAL A 515 -12.22 -14.63 -13.22
C VAL A 515 -12.02 -16.02 -12.62
N GLN A 516 -10.81 -16.34 -12.17
CA GLN A 516 -10.44 -17.70 -11.81
C GLN A 516 -9.89 -17.83 -10.38
N ASN A 517 -10.38 -18.79 -9.60
CA ASN A 517 -9.81 -19.17 -8.30
C ASN A 517 -9.66 -18.00 -7.29
N ASN A 518 -10.49 -16.95 -7.39
CA ASN A 518 -10.43 -15.87 -6.41
C ASN A 518 -11.14 -16.29 -5.12
N VAL A 519 -10.63 -15.80 -3.99
CA VAL A 519 -11.18 -16.02 -2.65
C VAL A 519 -11.76 -14.72 -2.15
N PHE A 520 -13.03 -14.74 -1.78
CA PHE A 520 -13.72 -13.59 -1.21
C PHE A 520 -14.05 -13.84 0.27
N VAL A 521 -13.70 -12.91 1.14
CA VAL A 521 -13.93 -12.99 2.59
C VAL A 521 -14.66 -11.73 3.06
N ASN A 522 -15.79 -11.91 3.75
CA ASN A 522 -16.59 -10.83 4.33
C ASN A 522 -16.91 -9.66 3.37
N PRO A 523 -17.63 -9.86 2.25
CA PRO A 523 -17.97 -8.78 1.33
C PRO A 523 -18.85 -7.71 2.02
N VAL A 524 -18.65 -6.42 1.70
CA VAL A 524 -19.33 -5.31 2.40
C VAL A 524 -20.80 -5.14 1.99
N TYR A 525 -21.15 -5.34 0.72
CA TYR A 525 -22.48 -5.00 0.20
C TYR A 525 -23.52 -6.14 0.34
N THR A 526 -23.14 -7.40 0.07
CA THR A 526 -24.04 -8.58 0.07
C THR A 526 -23.24 -9.89 0.22
N ASP A 527 -23.93 -11.04 0.32
CA ASP A 527 -23.31 -12.36 0.08
C ASP A 527 -22.78 -12.53 -1.36
N GLU A 528 -23.15 -11.65 -2.31
CA GLU A 528 -22.69 -11.66 -3.69
C GLU A 528 -21.34 -10.95 -3.80
N ALA A 529 -20.27 -11.70 -4.02
CA ALA A 529 -18.92 -11.14 -4.16
C ALA A 529 -18.66 -10.46 -5.52
N ILE A 530 -19.57 -10.60 -6.49
CA ILE A 530 -19.42 -10.04 -7.83
C ILE A 530 -20.69 -9.24 -8.16
N THR A 531 -20.54 -7.94 -8.35
CA THR A 531 -21.60 -7.05 -8.85
C THR A 531 -21.40 -6.78 -10.33
N HIS A 532 -22.51 -6.55 -11.04
CA HIS A 532 -22.49 -6.25 -12.46
C HIS A 532 -23.59 -5.24 -12.82
N ALA A 533 -23.19 -4.04 -13.23
CA ALA A 533 -24.08 -3.00 -13.72
C ALA A 533 -24.17 -3.09 -15.25
N ASP A 534 -25.32 -3.53 -15.75
CA ASP A 534 -25.64 -3.64 -17.18
C ASP A 534 -24.75 -4.59 -17.99
N VAL A 535 -24.09 -5.55 -17.31
CA VAL A 535 -23.23 -6.56 -17.96
C VAL A 535 -23.91 -7.93 -18.00
N GLU A 536 -23.99 -8.52 -19.18
CA GLU A 536 -24.33 -9.93 -19.37
C GLU A 536 -23.09 -10.78 -19.06
N LEU A 537 -23.13 -11.54 -17.96
CA LEU A 537 -21.99 -12.37 -17.55
C LEU A 537 -21.76 -13.53 -18.52
N ASP A 538 -22.83 -14.11 -19.05
CA ASP A 538 -22.78 -15.29 -19.92
C ASP A 538 -22.08 -14.98 -21.25
N GLY A 539 -20.96 -15.68 -21.50
CA GLY A 539 -20.20 -15.59 -22.75
C GLY A 539 -19.23 -14.40 -22.86
N LYS A 540 -19.35 -13.37 -22.01
CA LYS A 540 -18.41 -12.24 -21.93
C LYS A 540 -17.39 -12.40 -20.80
N ILE A 541 -17.81 -12.99 -19.68
CA ILE A 541 -17.02 -13.17 -18.46
C ILE A 541 -17.06 -14.64 -18.06
N ASN A 542 -15.89 -15.28 -17.95
CA ASN A 542 -15.78 -16.67 -17.56
C ASN A 542 -15.38 -16.79 -16.08
N ILE A 543 -16.31 -17.19 -15.22
CA ILE A 543 -16.07 -17.36 -13.78
C ILE A 543 -15.77 -18.84 -13.49
N ILE A 544 -14.56 -19.12 -13.01
CA ILE A 544 -14.07 -20.47 -12.73
C ILE A 544 -13.63 -20.57 -11.27
N ASN A 545 -14.23 -21.46 -10.48
CA ASN A 545 -13.79 -21.80 -9.12
C ASN A 545 -13.53 -20.60 -8.20
N SER A 546 -14.17 -19.46 -8.44
CA SER A 546 -14.08 -18.29 -7.56
C SER A 546 -15.17 -18.45 -6.51
N ASN A 547 -14.77 -18.48 -5.25
CA ASN A 547 -15.67 -18.87 -4.16
C ASN A 547 -15.72 -17.75 -3.13
N VAL A 548 -16.94 -17.39 -2.74
CA VAL A 548 -17.16 -16.74 -1.45
C VAL A 548 -16.85 -17.81 -0.41
N GLN A 549 -15.86 -17.54 0.44
CA GLN A 549 -15.76 -18.30 1.67
C GLN A 549 -16.94 -17.83 2.52
N GLY A 550 -18.06 -18.54 2.34
CA GLY A 550 -19.37 -18.19 2.88
C GLY A 550 -19.20 -17.84 4.33
N ASN A 551 -19.62 -16.62 4.69
CA ASN A 551 -19.11 -15.85 5.82
C ASN A 551 -18.41 -16.77 6.82
N THR A 552 -17.12 -17.05 6.58
CA THR A 552 -16.29 -17.19 7.74
C THR A 552 -16.40 -15.77 8.27
N SER A 553 -17.17 -15.46 9.32
CA SER A 553 -16.78 -15.87 10.66
C SER A 553 -15.24 -16.09 10.72
N SER A 554 -14.50 -15.19 10.07
CA SER A 554 -13.19 -14.72 10.48
C SER A 554 -13.36 -13.86 11.72
N ASP A 555 -14.57 -13.78 12.26
CA ASP A 555 -14.74 -14.00 13.67
C ASP A 555 -14.19 -15.38 14.06
N PRO A 556 -12.96 -15.48 14.60
CA PRO A 556 -12.43 -16.78 14.93
C PRO A 556 -13.21 -17.43 16.11
N TYR A 557 -14.19 -16.72 16.67
CA TYR A 557 -15.09 -17.11 17.75
C TYR A 557 -16.40 -17.66 17.19
N LYS A 558 -16.29 -18.74 16.41
CA LYS A 558 -17.45 -19.39 15.80
C LYS A 558 -18.35 -20.01 16.86
N VAL A 559 -19.61 -19.62 16.87
CA VAL A 559 -20.66 -20.24 17.69
C VAL A 559 -21.29 -21.38 16.91
N ASP A 560 -21.47 -22.53 17.58
CA ASP A 560 -22.23 -23.66 17.05
C ASP A 560 -23.34 -24.09 18.03
N ALA A 561 -24.41 -24.69 17.50
CA ALA A 561 -25.61 -25.03 18.28
C ALA A 561 -25.40 -26.07 19.42
N SER A 562 -24.22 -26.70 19.50
CA SER A 562 -23.82 -27.63 20.56
C SER A 562 -23.02 -26.97 21.68
N MET A 563 -22.58 -25.72 21.51
CA MET A 563 -21.84 -24.98 22.52
C MET A 563 -22.73 -24.56 23.69
N SER A 564 -22.23 -24.72 24.92
CA SER A 564 -22.92 -24.24 26.13
C SER A 564 -22.83 -22.72 26.27
N HIS A 565 -23.93 -22.06 26.61
CA HIS A 565 -23.98 -20.61 26.80
C HIS A 565 -24.74 -20.24 28.08
N SER A 566 -24.49 -19.04 28.58
CA SER A 566 -25.37 -18.36 29.55
C SER A 566 -26.33 -17.42 28.83
N VAL A 567 -27.30 -16.85 29.55
CA VAL A 567 -28.24 -15.87 28.99
C VAL A 567 -28.22 -14.61 29.83
N GLU A 568 -27.92 -13.47 29.21
CA GLU A 568 -27.91 -12.15 29.83
C GLU A 568 -28.72 -11.16 28.98
N ASN A 569 -29.65 -10.44 29.60
CA ASN A 569 -30.53 -9.48 28.91
C ASN A 569 -31.27 -10.04 27.68
N GLY A 570 -31.59 -11.34 27.69
CA GLY A 570 -32.28 -12.02 26.59
C GLY A 570 -31.41 -12.41 25.41
N LYS A 571 -30.07 -12.25 25.50
CA LYS A 571 -29.10 -12.73 24.51
C LYS A 571 -28.29 -13.90 25.07
N GLU A 572 -27.93 -14.83 24.19
CA GLU A 572 -27.02 -15.93 24.52
C GLU A 572 -25.58 -15.42 24.59
N VAL A 573 -24.83 -15.86 25.61
CA VAL A 573 -23.44 -15.45 25.87
C VAL A 573 -22.51 -16.66 25.76
N TYR A 574 -21.56 -16.60 24.83
CA TYR A 574 -20.56 -17.63 24.58
C TYR A 574 -19.18 -17.16 25.02
N ASN A 575 -18.39 -18.05 25.62
CA ASN A 575 -17.09 -17.70 26.20
C ASN A 575 -15.95 -18.31 25.39
N PHE A 576 -14.89 -17.55 25.15
CA PHE A 576 -13.74 -18.01 24.37
C PHE A 576 -12.43 -17.39 24.87
N THR A 577 -11.31 -18.05 24.57
CA THR A 577 -9.99 -17.45 24.78
C THR A 577 -9.72 -16.32 23.77
N TYR A 578 -9.04 -15.27 24.18
CA TYR A 578 -8.69 -14.12 23.35
C TYR A 578 -7.48 -14.41 22.43
N GLY A 579 -7.53 -13.98 21.17
CA GLY A 579 -6.41 -14.01 20.21
C GLY A 579 -6.75 -14.54 18.81
N ASN A 580 -5.73 -14.70 17.97
CA ASN A 580 -5.87 -15.08 16.54
C ASN A 580 -6.37 -16.52 16.32
N GLN A 581 -6.34 -17.37 17.35
CA GLN A 581 -6.83 -18.75 17.37
C GLN A 581 -7.57 -19.00 18.70
N PRO A 582 -8.74 -18.41 18.88
CA PRO A 582 -9.52 -18.53 20.11
C PRO A 582 -10.06 -19.94 20.27
N THR A 583 -10.14 -20.39 21.51
CA THR A 583 -10.67 -21.69 21.90
C THR A 583 -11.94 -21.46 22.72
N PHE A 584 -13.02 -22.17 22.39
CA PHE A 584 -14.26 -22.11 23.16
C PHE A 584 -14.04 -22.58 24.61
N LEU A 585 -14.65 -21.89 25.56
CA LEU A 585 -14.59 -22.16 27.00
C LEU A 585 -15.99 -22.54 27.50
N PRO A 586 -16.28 -23.84 27.71
CA PRO A 586 -17.61 -24.26 28.16
C PRO A 586 -17.88 -23.77 29.58
N GLU A 587 -19.03 -23.13 29.79
CA GLU A 587 -19.40 -22.55 31.08
C GLU A 587 -19.41 -23.60 32.21
N ASN A 588 -19.86 -24.80 31.87
CA ASN A 588 -20.03 -25.89 32.83
C ASN A 588 -18.73 -26.50 33.35
N SER A 589 -17.58 -26.21 32.72
CA SER A 589 -16.29 -26.81 33.07
C SER A 589 -15.15 -25.82 33.28
N THR A 590 -15.40 -24.53 33.11
CA THR A 590 -14.35 -23.50 33.15
C THR A 590 -14.42 -22.69 34.44
N ALA A 591 -13.31 -22.62 35.18
CA ALA A 591 -13.21 -21.82 36.39
C ALA A 591 -12.72 -20.39 36.07
N PHE A 592 -13.57 -19.59 35.41
CA PHE A 592 -13.21 -18.30 34.82
C PHE A 592 -12.49 -17.35 35.79
N GLU A 593 -13.10 -17.04 36.94
CA GLU A 593 -12.51 -16.08 37.91
C GLU A 593 -11.18 -16.56 38.51
N ARG A 594 -10.93 -17.87 38.51
CA ARG A 594 -9.68 -18.45 39.03
C ARG A 594 -8.58 -18.40 37.98
N ASP A 595 -8.86 -18.89 36.77
CA ASP A 595 -7.83 -19.24 35.77
C ASP A 595 -7.70 -18.21 34.62
N TYR A 596 -8.64 -17.26 34.50
CA TYR A 596 -8.70 -16.33 33.36
C TYR A 596 -8.94 -14.87 33.78
N ASN A 597 -8.45 -13.94 32.96
CA ASN A 597 -8.75 -12.50 33.02
C ASN A 597 -9.79 -12.16 31.94
N TYR A 598 -10.81 -11.40 32.32
CA TYR A 598 -11.81 -10.88 31.37
C TYR A 598 -11.18 -9.83 30.46
N ARG A 599 -11.40 -9.93 29.14
CA ARG A 599 -10.81 -9.05 28.11
C ARG A 599 -11.84 -8.17 27.40
N GLY A 600 -13.13 -8.46 27.52
CA GLY A 600 -14.19 -7.71 26.87
C GLY A 600 -15.26 -8.60 26.29
N GLU A 601 -16.22 -7.96 25.63
CA GLU A 601 -17.33 -8.61 24.94
C GLU A 601 -17.51 -7.98 23.56
N ARG A 602 -18.05 -8.76 22.63
CA ARG A 602 -18.52 -8.26 21.35
C ARG A 602 -19.83 -8.93 20.98
N GLU A 603 -20.62 -8.29 20.14
CA GLU A 603 -21.85 -8.86 19.59
C GLU A 603 -21.60 -9.41 18.18
N VAL A 604 -21.98 -10.67 17.95
CA VAL A 604 -21.72 -11.41 16.71
C VAL A 604 -22.96 -12.24 16.39
N ASP A 605 -23.55 -12.03 15.23
CA ASP A 605 -24.74 -12.76 14.76
C ASP A 605 -25.90 -12.81 15.78
N GLY A 606 -26.05 -11.76 16.61
CA GLY A 606 -27.09 -11.65 17.65
C GLY A 606 -26.75 -12.31 18.99
N HIS A 607 -25.54 -12.86 19.12
CA HIS A 607 -25.00 -13.43 20.36
C HIS A 607 -23.93 -12.52 20.97
N ILE A 608 -23.72 -12.65 22.28
CA ILE A 608 -22.60 -11.99 22.98
C ILE A 608 -21.43 -12.98 23.03
N ILE A 609 -20.27 -12.57 22.55
CA ILE A 609 -19.01 -13.31 22.65
C ILE A 609 -18.17 -12.65 23.74
N ARG A 610 -17.97 -13.37 24.84
CA ARG A 610 -17.17 -12.95 26.00
C ARG A 610 -15.75 -13.50 25.90
N LEU A 611 -14.78 -12.60 25.98
CA LEU A 611 -13.38 -12.85 25.67
C LEU A 611 -12.54 -12.98 26.95
N TRP A 612 -11.70 -14.01 27.01
CA TRP A 612 -10.93 -14.38 28.20
C TRP A 612 -9.46 -14.62 27.86
N GLU A 613 -8.54 -14.14 28.70
CA GLU A 613 -7.11 -14.43 28.57
C GLU A 613 -6.66 -15.31 29.74
N HIS A 614 -5.89 -16.37 29.49
CA HIS A 614 -5.39 -17.22 30.57
C HIS A 614 -4.43 -16.41 31.47
N LYS A 615 -4.54 -16.57 32.79
CA LYS A 615 -3.67 -15.90 33.76
C LYS A 615 -2.23 -16.40 33.75
#